data_AF-A0A3P6TKG7-F1
#
_entry.id   AF-A0A3P6TKG7-F1
#
_cell.length_a   1.000
_cell.length_b   1.000
_cell.length_c   1.000
_cell.angle_alpha   90.00
_cell.angle_beta   90.00
_cell.angle_gamma   90.00
#
_symmetry.space_group_name_H-M   'P 1'
#
loop_
_entity.id
_entity.type
_entity.pdbx_description
1 polymer ?
#
loop_
_entity_poly.entity_id
_entity_poly.type
_entity_poly.pdbx_seq_one_letter_code
_entity_poly.pdbx_strand_id
1 'polypeptide(L)' 'MEQRQVAPPYNPSVESDRDLQHFDTQFTDEAPTLTPDDPSVIAKIDQSEFDGFEYVNPLQMSKEDSV' A
#
# COMPACT_ATOMS: atom_id res chain seq x y z
N MET A 1 -18.88 17.62 5.84
CA MET A 1 -17.93 17.17 4.80
C MET A 1 -17.37 15.79 5.09
N GLU A 2 -17.30 15.35 6.35
CA GLU A 2 -16.74 14.04 6.76
C GLU A 2 -17.42 12.83 6.11
N GLN A 3 -18.72 12.93 5.80
CA GLN A 3 -19.48 11.85 5.16
C GLN A 3 -19.38 11.84 3.62
N ARG A 4 -18.46 12.62 3.01
CA ARG A 4 -18.24 12.69 1.55
C ARG A 4 -19.52 12.95 0.72
N GLN A 5 -20.50 13.66 1.28
CA GLN A 5 -21.79 13.94 0.62
C GLN A 5 -21.74 15.07 -0.43
N VAL A 6 -20.66 15.85 -0.45
CA VAL A 6 -20.44 16.93 -1.42
C VAL A 6 -19.46 16.44 -2.46
N ALA A 7 -19.82 16.56 -3.74
CA ALA A 7 -18.95 16.17 -4.84
C ALA A 7 -17.67 17.02 -4.84
N PRO A 8 -16.50 16.42 -5.10
CA PRO A 8 -15.26 17.17 -5.20
C PRO A 8 -15.31 18.10 -6.43
N PRO A 9 -14.61 19.25 -6.38
CA PRO A 9 -14.55 20.17 -7.52
C PRO A 9 -13.83 19.59 -8.75
N TYR A 10 -13.02 18.54 -8.55
CA TYR A 10 -12.33 17.80 -9.58
C TYR A 10 -12.52 16.30 -9.36
N ASN A 11 -12.85 15.58 -10.42
CA ASN A 11 -12.97 14.13 -10.42
C ASN A 11 -12.01 13.54 -11.47
N PRO A 12 -10.88 12.92 -11.08
CA PRO A 12 -9.94 12.36 -12.03
C PRO A 12 -10.58 11.22 -12.82
N SER A 13 -10.27 11.14 -14.12
CA SER A 13 -10.65 10.01 -14.96
C SER A 13 -9.95 8.74 -14.48
N VAL A 14 -10.66 7.61 -14.45
CA VAL A 14 -10.07 6.30 -14.17
C VAL A 14 -10.69 5.31 -15.14
N GLU A 15 -9.89 4.63 -15.94
CA GLU A 15 -10.39 3.73 -16.99
C GLU A 15 -10.60 2.30 -16.51
N SER A 16 -9.84 1.86 -15.51
CA SER A 16 -9.92 0.52 -14.93
C SER A 16 -9.29 0.44 -13.54
N ASP A 17 -9.47 -0.69 -12.86
CA ASP A 17 -8.85 -0.97 -11.55
C ASP A 17 -7.32 -1.01 -11.59
N ARG A 18 -6.71 -1.06 -12.78
CA ARG A 18 -5.25 -1.07 -12.99
C ARG A 18 -4.77 0.14 -13.79
N ASP A 19 -5.58 1.20 -13.86
CA ASP A 19 -5.20 2.43 -14.54
C ASP A 19 -4.02 3.11 -13.80
N LEU A 20 -2.95 3.36 -14.55
CA LEU A 20 -1.72 3.95 -14.06
C LEU A 20 -1.50 5.39 -14.54
N GLN A 21 -2.45 6.00 -15.26
CA GLN A 21 -2.25 7.28 -15.96
C GLN A 21 -1.93 8.48 -15.05
N HIS A 22 -2.24 8.37 -13.74
CA HIS A 22 -1.94 9.40 -12.73
C HIS A 22 -0.66 9.12 -11.94
N PHE A 23 0.07 8.06 -12.29
CA PHE A 23 1.39 7.74 -11.74
C PHE A 23 2.47 8.11 -12.75
N ASP A 24 3.63 8.51 -12.24
CA ASP A 24 4.80 8.78 -13.10
C ASP A 24 5.33 7.46 -13.67
N THR A 25 5.59 7.44 -14.98
CA THR A 25 6.07 6.27 -15.70
C THR A 25 7.40 5.75 -15.16
N GLN A 26 8.21 6.60 -14.51
CA GLN A 26 9.45 6.17 -13.87
C GLN A 26 9.25 5.05 -12.84
N PHE A 27 8.08 4.98 -12.20
CA PHE A 27 7.75 3.95 -11.21
C PHE A 27 6.97 2.78 -11.81
N THR A 28 6.15 3.03 -12.84
CA THR A 28 5.28 2.00 -13.42
C THR A 28 5.99 1.12 -14.43
N ASP A 29 7.06 1.63 -15.05
CA ASP A 29 7.89 0.89 -16.00
C ASP A 29 8.91 -0.03 -15.30
N GLU A 30 9.23 0.26 -14.03
CA GLU A 30 10.11 -0.60 -13.24
C GLU A 30 9.42 -1.93 -12.91
N ALA A 31 10.20 -3.03 -12.94
CA ALA A 31 9.68 -4.33 -12.53
C ALA A 31 9.32 -4.31 -11.03
N PRO A 32 8.16 -4.85 -10.63
CA PRO A 32 7.75 -4.87 -9.22
C PRO A 32 8.53 -5.94 -8.44
N THR A 33 9.81 -5.68 -8.21
CA THR A 33 10.74 -6.56 -7.47
C THR A 33 11.23 -5.86 -6.22
N LEU A 34 11.48 -6.64 -5.17
CA LEU A 34 12.19 -6.14 -4.00
C LEU A 34 13.69 -6.11 -4.30
N THR A 35 14.36 -5.05 -3.85
CA THR A 35 15.82 -4.99 -3.87
C THR A 35 16.39 -6.13 -3.01
N PRO A 36 17.37 -6.89 -3.50
CA PRO A 36 18.01 -7.94 -2.70
C PRO A 36 18.60 -7.39 -1.40
N ASP A 37 18.50 -8.16 -0.32
CA ASP A 37 19.02 -7.80 0.98
C ASP A 37 20.55 -8.01 1.08
N ASP A 38 21.20 -7.19 1.90
CA ASP A 38 22.60 -7.41 2.32
C ASP A 38 22.59 -8.00 3.74
N PRO A 39 22.96 -9.28 3.92
CA PRO A 39 22.93 -9.93 5.23
C PRO A 39 23.76 -9.21 6.30
N SER A 40 24.82 -8.50 5.89
CA SER A 40 25.69 -7.75 6.81
C SER A 40 25.05 -6.46 7.33
N VAL A 41 24.12 -5.88 6.56
CA VAL A 41 23.32 -4.74 6.96
C VAL A 41 22.21 -5.21 7.89
N ILE A 42 21.48 -6.26 7.50
CA ILE A 42 20.37 -6.82 8.29
C ILE A 42 20.84 -7.24 9.69
N ALA A 43 22.01 -7.88 9.79
CA ALA A 43 22.57 -8.33 11.06
C ALA A 43 22.92 -7.19 12.06
N LYS A 44 23.01 -5.94 11.60
CA LYS A 44 23.32 -4.76 12.43
C LYS A 44 22.08 -4.02 12.92
N ILE A 45 20.91 -4.34 12.38
CA ILE A 45 19.65 -3.69 12.73
C ILE A 45 19.13 -4.30 14.04
N ASP A 46 18.79 -3.45 15.02
CA ASP A 46 18.14 -3.87 16.25
C ASP A 46 16.68 -4.26 15.96
N GLN A 47 16.38 -5.55 16.07
CA GLN A 47 15.04 -6.06 15.77
C GLN A 47 13.99 -5.68 16.83
N SER A 48 14.41 -5.32 18.05
CA SER A 48 13.48 -4.91 19.09
C SER A 48 12.81 -3.55 18.79
N GLU A 49 13.39 -2.75 17.89
CA GLU A 49 12.76 -1.52 17.40
C GLU A 49 11.47 -1.78 16.61
N PHE A 50 11.25 -3.02 16.14
CA PHE A 50 10.08 -3.43 15.38
C PHE A 50 9.04 -4.16 16.23
N ASP A 51 9.24 -4.28 17.55
CA ASP A 51 8.27 -4.93 18.44
C ASP A 51 6.91 -4.20 18.38
N GLY A 52 5.86 -4.95 18.02
CA GLY A 52 4.49 -4.42 17.87
C GLY A 52 4.22 -3.72 16.53
N PHE A 53 5.07 -3.92 15.53
CA PHE A 53 4.84 -3.45 14.16
C PHE A 53 3.67 -4.17 13.48
N GLU A 54 3.38 -5.41 13.88
CA GLU A 54 2.32 -6.22 13.30
C GLU A 54 0.94 -5.59 13.55
N TYR A 55 0.24 -5.27 12.46
CA TYR A 55 -1.12 -4.80 12.49
C TYR A 55 -1.91 -5.45 11.36
N VAL A 56 -3.09 -5.99 11.71
CA VAL A 56 -4.10 -6.35 10.74
C VAL A 56 -5.38 -5.60 11.08
N ASN A 57 -6.00 -4.97 10.09
CA ASN A 57 -7.25 -4.27 10.30
C ASN A 57 -8.36 -5.26 10.68
N PRO A 58 -8.95 -5.18 11.90
CA PRO A 58 -9.98 -6.12 12.34
C PRO A 58 -11.24 -6.09 11.47
N LEU A 59 -11.50 -4.98 10.76
CA LEU A 59 -12.64 -4.83 9.85
C LEU A 59 -12.44 -5.53 8.51
N GLN A 60 -11.21 -5.96 8.19
CA GLN A 60 -10.91 -6.78 7.02
C GLN A 60 -11.10 -8.27 7.36
N MET A 61 -10.61 -8.71 8.52
CA MET A 61 -10.73 -10.10 8.99
C MET A 61 -12.18 -10.60 9.08
N SER A 62 -13.13 -9.74 9.48
CA SER A 62 -14.54 -10.12 9.60
C SER A 62 -15.25 -10.39 8.26
N LYS A 63 -14.66 -10.01 7.13
CA LYS A 63 -15.23 -10.28 5.79
C LYS A 63 -14.83 -11.65 5.23
N GLU A 64 -13.79 -12.27 5.78
CA GLU A 64 -13.27 -13.56 5.31
C GLU A 64 -13.99 -14.76 5.98
N ASP A 65 -14.65 -14.56 7.13
CA ASP A 65 -15.44 -15.55 7.89
C ASP A 65 -16.87 -15.80 7.33
N SER A 66 -17.18 -15.32 6.12
CA SER A 66 -18.49 -15.52 5.45
C SER A 66 -18.40 -16.29 4.12
N VAL A 67 -17.33 -17.05 3.90
CA VAL A 67 -17.24 -18.05 2.82
C VAL A 67 -17.60 -19.45 3.33
#